data_AF-A0A0N7MAN4-F1
#
_entry.id   AF-A0A0N7MAN4-F1
#
_cell.length_a   1.000
_cell.length_b   1.000
_cell.length_c   1.000
_cell.angle_alpha   90.00
_cell.angle_beta   90.00
_cell.angle_gamma   90.00
#
_symmetry.space_group_name_H-M   'P 1'
#
loop_
_entity.id
_entity.type
_entity.pdbx_description
1 polymer ?
#
loop_
_entity_poly.entity_id
_entity_poly.type
_entity_poly.pdbx_seq_one_letter_code
_entity_poly.pdbx_strand_id
1 'polypeptide(L)' 'MATTAKIHAPLGAATILHVVDAFYGTYDKAIAWNESRKTRKALSDLSDTQLDDIGLCRADIRNV' A
#
# COMPACT_ATOMS: atom_id res chain seq x y z
N MET A 1 20.48 -28.98 40.00
CA MET A 1 19.10 -29.16 39.48
C MET A 1 18.80 -27.95 38.62
N ALA A 2 18.79 -28.14 37.30
CA ALA A 2 18.57 -27.06 36.35
C ALA A 2 17.07 -26.87 36.14
N THR A 3 16.57 -25.66 36.42
CA THR A 3 15.23 -25.27 35.97
C THR A 3 15.39 -24.07 35.04
N THR A 4 15.76 -24.37 33.79
CA THR A 4 15.68 -23.40 32.70
C THR A 4 14.19 -23.18 32.44
N ALA A 5 13.67 -22.01 32.80
CA ALA A 5 12.32 -21.64 32.39
C ALA A 5 12.35 -21.45 30.87
N LYS A 6 11.76 -22.39 30.11
CA LYS A 6 11.45 -22.16 28.70
C LYS A 6 10.53 -20.95 28.67
N ILE A 7 11.06 -19.80 28.27
CA ILE A 7 10.24 -18.65 27.88
C ILE A 7 9.62 -19.02 26.54
N HIS A 8 8.59 -19.85 26.59
CA HIS A 8 7.66 -20.03 25.49
C HIS A 8 6.94 -18.70 25.37
N ALA A 9 7.40 -17.85 24.45
CA ALA A 9 6.63 -16.68 24.05
C ALA A 9 5.20 -17.18 23.82
N PRO A 10 4.22 -16.68 24.61
CA PRO A 10 2.89 -17.24 24.56
C PRO A 10 2.43 -17.13 23.13
N LEU A 11 1.86 -18.21 22.60
CA LEU A 11 1.33 -18.26 21.23
C LEU A 11 0.41 -17.07 20.91
N GLY A 12 -0.14 -16.40 21.92
CA GLY A 12 -0.91 -15.15 21.82
C GLY A 12 -0.12 -13.87 21.48
N ALA A 13 1.17 -13.76 21.80
CA ALA A 13 1.98 -12.59 21.44
C ALA A 13 2.43 -12.65 19.97
N ALA A 14 2.77 -13.85 19.50
CA ALA A 14 3.10 -14.08 18.10
C ALA A 14 1.89 -13.85 17.18
N THR A 15 0.69 -14.28 17.58
CA THR A 15 -0.52 -14.07 16.78
C THR A 15 -0.92 -12.60 16.67
N ILE A 16 -0.74 -11.78 17.70
CA ILE A 16 -1.01 -10.33 17.65
C ILE A 16 -0.06 -9.63 16.67
N LEU A 17 1.23 -9.98 16.67
CA LEU A 17 2.21 -9.40 15.74
C LEU A 17 1.81 -9.66 14.28
N HIS A 18 1.46 -10.90 13.94
CA HIS A 18 1.06 -11.25 12.58
C HIS A 18 -0.25 -10.60 12.13
N VAL A 19 -1.20 -10.39 13.05
CA VAL A 19 -2.45 -9.69 12.75
C VAL A 19 -2.16 -8.22 12.43
N VAL A 20 -1.35 -7.56 13.23
CA VAL A 20 -0.93 -6.17 13.01
C VAL A 20 -0.16 -6.04 11.68
N ASP A 21 0.76 -6.96 11.38
CA ASP A 21 1.48 -7.00 10.09
C ASP A 21 0.54 -7.21 8.89
N ALA A 22 -0.45 -8.10 9.03
CA ALA A 22 -1.46 -8.31 8.00
C ALA A 22 -2.30 -7.04 7.78
N PHE A 23 -2.68 -6.34 8.85
CA PHE A 23 -3.39 -5.07 8.73
C PHE A 23 -2.54 -4.01 8.03
N TYR A 24 -1.30 -3.77 8.48
CA TYR A 24 -0.39 -2.81 7.83
C TYR A 24 -0.20 -3.12 6.34
N GLY A 25 -0.01 -4.39 5.97
CA GLY A 25 0.11 -4.78 4.55
C GLY A 25 -1.16 -4.54 3.72
N THR A 26 -2.35 -4.59 4.32
CA THR A 26 -3.61 -4.22 3.63
C THR A 26 -3.82 -2.71 3.53
N TYR A 27 -3.41 -1.96 4.55
CA TYR A 27 -3.44 -0.50 4.55
C TYR A 27 -2.52 0.07 3.46
N ASP A 28 -1.28 -0.41 3.34
CA ASP A 28 -0.35 0.06 2.31
C ASP A 28 -0.89 -0.19 0.89
N LYS A 29 -1.50 -1.35 0.65
CA LYS A 29 -2.15 -1.66 -0.64
C LYS A 29 -3.34 -0.75 -0.92
N ALA A 30 -4.13 -0.44 0.10
CA ALA A 30 -5.27 0.48 -0.02
C ALA A 30 -4.81 1.92 -0.30
N ILE A 31 -3.73 2.36 0.34
CA ILE A 31 -3.11 3.67 0.08
C ILE A 31 -2.58 3.73 -1.35
N ALA A 32 -1.80 2.73 -1.79
CA ALA A 32 -1.27 2.69 -3.15
C ALA A 32 -2.38 2.69 -4.21
N TRP A 33 -3.47 1.94 -3.99
CA TRP A 33 -4.63 1.97 -4.88
C TRP A 33 -5.32 3.33 -4.91
N ASN A 34 -5.46 3.98 -3.75
CA ASN A 34 -6.04 5.32 -3.66
C ASN A 34 -5.15 6.37 -4.33
N GLU A 35 -3.83 6.29 -4.16
CA GLU A 35 -2.86 7.16 -4.83
C GLU A 35 -2.95 7.00 -6.35
N SER A 36 -2.92 5.77 -6.89
CA SER A 36 -3.14 5.51 -8.32
C SER A 36 -4.43 6.15 -8.84
N ARG A 37 -5.55 5.99 -8.11
CA ARG A 37 -6.84 6.59 -8.48
C ARG A 37 -6.80 8.12 -8.44
N LYS A 38 -6.13 8.71 -7.45
CA LYS A 38 -5.99 10.15 -7.30
C LYS A 38 -5.10 10.74 -8.40
N THR A 39 -3.99 10.09 -8.73
CA THR A 39 -3.11 10.44 -9.85
C THR A 39 -3.87 10.38 -11.16
N ARG A 40 -4.61 9.29 -11.42
CA ARG A 40 -5.46 9.17 -12.61
C ARG A 40 -6.51 10.29 -12.69
N LYS A 41 -7.14 10.65 -11.57
CA LYS A 41 -8.11 11.76 -11.52
C LYS A 41 -7.44 13.09 -11.83
N ALA A 42 -6.30 13.38 -11.20
CA ALA A 42 -5.55 14.61 -11.43
C ALA A 42 -5.09 14.73 -12.89
N LEU A 43 -4.58 13.64 -13.48
CA LEU A 43 -4.21 13.61 -14.90
C LEU A 43 -5.42 13.76 -15.83
N SER A 44 -6.59 13.23 -15.46
CA SER A 44 -7.82 13.37 -16.26
C SER A 44 -8.42 14.78 -16.24
N ASP A 45 -8.09 15.58 -15.24
CA ASP A 45 -8.56 16.96 -15.07
C ASP A 45 -7.74 17.95 -15.93
N LEU A 46 -6.52 17.56 -16.32
CA LEU A 46 -5.67 18.33 -17.22
C LEU A 46 -6.17 18.25 -18.68
N SER A 47 -5.92 19.31 -19.45
CA SER A 47 -6.22 19.34 -20.88
C SER A 47 -5.20 18.51 -21.69
N ASP A 48 -5.58 18.11 -22.90
CA ASP A 48 -4.71 17.31 -23.77
C ASP A 48 -3.38 18.01 -24.09
N THR A 49 -3.40 19.34 -24.18
CA THR A 49 -2.18 20.16 -24.36
C THR A 49 -1.29 20.16 -23.11
N GLN A 50 -1.87 20.20 -21.92
CA GLN A 50 -1.12 20.14 -20.66
C GLN A 50 -0.52 18.75 -20.41
N LEU A 51 -1.20 17.71 -20.88
CA LEU A 51 -0.68 16.35 -20.90
C LEU A 51 0.49 16.22 -21.89
N ASP A 52 0.38 16.84 -23.07
CA ASP A 52 1.46 16.86 -24.07
C ASP A 52 2.70 17.61 -23.58
N ASP A 53 2.52 18.71 -22.83
CA ASP A 53 3.62 19.47 -22.21
C ASP A 53 4.46 18.63 -21.23
N ILE A 54 3.84 17.65 -20.56
CA ILE A 54 4.52 16.69 -19.67
C ILE A 54 4.87 15.37 -20.39
N GLY A 55 4.63 15.29 -21.71
CA GLY A 55 4.95 14.14 -22.55
C GLY A 55 4.05 12.92 -22.33
N LEU A 56 2.82 13.12 -21.82
CA LEU A 56 1.85 12.06 -21.56
C LEU A 56 0.70 12.11 -22.56
N CYS A 57 0.24 10.94 -23.01
CA CYS A 57 -0.98 10.82 -23.79
C CYS A 57 -2.15 10.34 -22.92
N ARG A 58 -3.39 10.68 -23.29
CA ARG A 58 -4.60 10.19 -22.60
C ARG A 58 -4.72 8.66 -22.50
N ALA A 59 -4.07 7.94 -23.41
CA ALA A 59 -4.00 6.48 -23.36
C ALA A 59 -3.21 5.97 -22.16
N ASP A 60 -2.15 6.68 -21.75
CA ASP A 60 -1.25 6.27 -20.68
C ASP A 60 -1.88 6.42 -19.30
N ILE A 61 -2.77 7.41 -19.13
CA ILE A 61 -3.58 7.63 -17.91
C ILE A 61 -4.43 6.39 -17.55
N ARG A 62 -4.74 5.54 -18.53
CA ARG A 62 -5.54 4.32 -18.31
C ARG A 62 -4.75 3.22 -17.63
N ASN A 63 -3.41 3.29 -17.67
CA ASN A 63 -2.49 2.28 -17.16
C ASN A 63 -1.86 2.68 -15.80
N VAL A 64 -2.31 3.79 -15.20
CA VAL A 64 -1.88 4.32 -13.88
C VAL A 64 -2.95 4.06 -12.82
#